data_AF-A0A7C9ECJ0-F1
#
_entry.id   AF-A0A7C9ECJ0-F1
#
_cell.length_a   1.000
_cell.length_b   1.000
_cell.length_c   1.000
_cell.angle_alpha   90.00
_cell.angle_beta   90.00
_cell.angle_gamma   90.00
#
_symmetry.space_group_name_H-M   'P 1'
#
loop_
_entity.id
_entity.type
_entity.pdbx_description
1 polymer ?
#
loop_
_entity_poly.entity_id
_entity_poly.type
_entity_poly.pdbx_seq_one_letter_code
_entity_poly.pdbx_strand_id
1 'polypeptide(L)'
;GVDFKQIDHEWHWDNFILFQALIGGIMCCMLPSFSNYGTIWDTRGLIAALVLHILISEPLYYWMHRLLHSNFHLFNAYHSAHHSSPVPQPFTAGNATFLENILLLPIMGIPLLGAALVGCGSISLVYVYVLVFDFLRCTGHSNVEVFPHQIFEALPFLRYLIYTPT
;
A
#
# COMPACT_ATOMS: atom_id res chain seq x y z
N GLY A 1 15.53 -2.79 -20.78
CA GLY A 1 16.10 -2.80 -19.41
C GLY A 1 15.94 -1.41 -18.82
N VAL A 2 16.06 -1.28 -17.49
CA VAL A 2 16.00 0.01 -16.80
C VAL A 2 17.19 0.87 -17.26
N ASP A 3 16.94 2.13 -17.66
CA ASP A 3 17.99 3.07 -18.07
C ASP A 3 18.28 4.11 -16.96
N PHE A 4 19.36 4.88 -17.13
CA PHE A 4 19.73 5.91 -16.15
C PHE A 4 18.67 7.00 -16.00
N LYS A 5 17.90 7.31 -17.05
CA LYS A 5 16.84 8.33 -16.98
C LYS A 5 15.71 7.88 -16.05
N GLN A 6 15.30 6.62 -16.12
CA GLN A 6 14.31 6.07 -15.22
C GLN A 6 14.84 6.03 -13.77
N ILE A 7 16.11 5.65 -13.57
CA ILE A 7 16.73 5.65 -12.24
C ILE A 7 16.70 7.05 -11.63
N ASP A 8 17.08 8.09 -12.39
CA ASP A 8 17.07 9.47 -11.92
C ASP A 8 15.63 9.96 -11.65
N HIS A 9 14.68 9.58 -12.50
CA HIS A 9 13.26 9.93 -12.35
C HIS A 9 12.63 9.31 -11.08
N GLU A 10 13.02 8.09 -10.73
CA GLU A 10 12.52 7.39 -9.54
C GLU A 10 13.36 7.65 -8.29
N TRP A 11 14.38 8.52 -8.34
CA TRP A 11 15.34 8.70 -7.25
C TRP A 11 14.71 9.00 -5.89
N HIS A 12 13.60 9.75 -5.89
CA HIS A 12 12.84 10.13 -4.69
C HIS A 12 11.66 9.20 -4.37
N TRP A 13 11.77 7.93 -4.76
CA TRP A 13 10.77 6.90 -4.47
C TRP A 13 10.50 6.74 -2.97
N ASP A 14 11.42 7.14 -2.09
CA ASP A 14 11.32 7.03 -0.64
C ASP A 14 10.40 8.09 0.01
N ASN A 15 9.96 9.10 -0.75
CA ASN A 15 9.03 10.13 -0.29
C ASN A 15 7.76 9.55 0.35
N PHE A 16 7.23 8.42 -0.14
CA PHE A 16 6.05 7.81 0.45
C PHE A 16 6.33 7.24 1.85
N ILE A 17 7.53 6.69 2.10
CA ILE A 17 7.91 6.14 3.42
C ILE A 17 8.04 7.28 4.42
N LEU A 18 8.68 8.38 4.02
CA LEU A 18 8.80 9.57 4.85
C LEU A 18 7.41 10.13 5.21
N PHE A 19 6.49 10.16 4.23
CA PHE A 19 5.13 10.61 4.46
C PHE A 19 4.33 9.64 5.34
N GLN A 20 4.43 8.32 5.13
CA GLN A 20 3.85 7.30 6.00
C GLN A 20 4.34 7.43 7.45
N ALA A 21 5.66 7.59 7.65
CA ALA A 21 6.26 7.75 8.97
C ALA A 21 5.78 9.04 9.66
N LEU A 22 5.70 10.15 8.92
CA LEU A 22 5.18 11.41 9.43
C LEU A 22 3.72 11.27 9.88
N ILE A 23 2.86 10.73 9.02
CA ILE A 23 1.43 10.57 9.32
C ILE A 23 1.23 9.56 10.45
N GLY A 24 1.95 8.44 10.45
CA GLY A 24 1.93 7.46 11.55
C GLY A 24 2.35 8.09 12.88
N GLY A 25 3.42 8.91 12.88
CA GLY A 25 3.86 9.65 14.06
C GLY A 25 2.80 10.63 14.57
N ILE A 26 2.18 11.41 13.68
CA ILE A 26 1.06 12.30 14.03
C ILE A 26 -0.10 11.51 14.64
N MET A 27 -0.45 10.36 14.05
CA MET A 27 -1.53 9.51 14.56
C MET A 27 -1.23 8.96 15.96
N CYS A 28 0.01 8.53 16.23
CA CYS A 28 0.44 8.11 17.55
C CYS A 28 0.35 9.23 18.61
N CYS A 29 0.61 10.47 18.22
CA CYS A 29 0.50 11.65 19.09
C CYS A 29 -0.95 12.07 19.33
N MET A 30 -1.80 12.01 18.31
CA MET A 30 -3.19 12.50 18.36
C MET A 30 -4.17 11.47 18.91
N LEU A 31 -3.89 10.17 18.71
CA LEU A 31 -4.78 9.07 19.08
C LEU A 31 -4.06 8.12 20.03
N PRO A 32 -4.39 8.16 21.34
CA PRO A 32 -3.86 7.21 22.31
C PRO A 32 -4.10 5.75 21.93
N SER A 33 -5.17 5.45 21.18
CA SER A 33 -5.47 4.11 20.65
C SER A 33 -4.45 3.61 19.62
N PHE A 34 -3.55 4.47 19.10
CA PHE A 34 -2.47 4.12 18.18
C PHE A 34 -1.10 4.02 18.85
N SER A 35 -0.92 4.62 20.03
CA SER A 35 0.35 4.64 20.76
C SER A 35 0.35 3.80 22.04
N ASN A 36 -0.82 3.57 22.65
CA ASN A 36 -0.98 2.82 23.89
C ASN A 36 -1.68 1.48 23.65
N TYR A 37 -1.15 0.69 22.71
CA TYR A 37 -1.57 -0.69 22.59
C TYR A 37 -1.10 -1.45 23.85
N GLY A 38 -2.03 -1.80 24.74
CA GLY A 38 -1.75 -2.68 25.87
C GLY A 38 -1.39 -4.13 25.45
N THR A 39 -1.54 -4.43 24.17
CA THR A 39 -1.36 -5.75 23.57
C THR A 39 -0.36 -5.68 22.42
N ILE A 40 0.71 -6.47 22.50
CA ILE A 40 1.72 -6.57 21.43
C ILE A 40 1.16 -7.34 20.23
N TRP A 41 0.36 -8.39 20.47
CA TRP A 41 -0.16 -9.30 19.45
C TRP A 41 -1.66 -9.61 19.65
N ASP A 42 -2.48 -9.35 18.63
CA ASP A 42 -3.90 -9.71 18.62
C ASP A 42 -4.33 -10.20 17.23
N THR A 43 -4.65 -11.49 17.11
CA THR A 43 -5.09 -12.10 15.84
C THR A 43 -6.43 -11.56 15.36
N ARG A 44 -7.29 -11.07 16.27
CA ARG A 44 -8.58 -10.44 15.89
C ARG A 44 -8.33 -9.18 15.08
N GLY A 45 -7.26 -8.45 15.41
CA GLY A 45 -6.82 -7.28 14.66
C GLY A 45 -6.43 -7.62 13.22
N LEU A 46 -5.70 -8.72 13.02
CA LEU A 46 -5.33 -9.20 11.68
C LEU A 46 -6.56 -9.58 10.86
N ILE A 47 -7.53 -10.28 11.46
CA ILE A 47 -8.79 -10.64 10.78
C ILE A 47 -9.59 -9.39 10.44
N ALA A 48 -9.75 -8.46 11.39
CA ALA A 48 -10.45 -7.19 11.16
C ALA A 48 -9.79 -6.38 10.04
N ALA A 49 -8.47 -6.27 10.05
CA ALA A 49 -7.73 -5.56 9.02
C ALA A 49 -7.87 -6.25 7.65
N LEU A 50 -7.79 -7.57 7.57
CA LEU A 50 -7.98 -8.28 6.30
C LEU A 50 -9.38 -8.04 5.72
N VAL A 51 -10.42 -8.14 6.56
CA VAL A 51 -11.80 -7.89 6.13
C VAL A 51 -11.98 -6.44 5.67
N LEU A 52 -11.48 -5.46 6.43
CA LEU A 52 -11.55 -4.05 6.05
C LEU A 52 -10.73 -3.75 4.79
N HIS A 53 -9.59 -4.41 4.60
CA HIS A 53 -8.76 -4.26 3.43
C HIS A 53 -9.52 -4.68 2.17
N ILE A 54 -10.04 -5.91 2.16
CA ILE A 54 -10.75 -6.48 1.00
C ILE A 54 -12.07 -5.74 0.74
N LEU A 55 -12.86 -5.45 1.78
CA LEU A 55 -14.21 -4.90 1.59
C LEU A 55 -14.23 -3.38 1.41
N ILE A 56 -13.21 -2.67 1.87
CA ILE A 56 -13.20 -1.19 1.87
C ILE A 56 -11.99 -0.64 1.14
N SER A 57 -10.77 -0.98 1.59
CA SER A 57 -9.56 -0.38 1.02
C SER A 57 -9.36 -0.72 -0.45
N GLU A 58 -9.52 -1.98 -0.85
CA GLU A 58 -9.35 -2.41 -2.25
C GLU A 58 -10.36 -1.74 -3.20
N PRO A 59 -11.68 -1.76 -2.94
CA PRO A 59 -12.62 -1.00 -3.75
C PRO A 59 -12.26 0.48 -3.81
N LEU A 60 -12.04 1.15 -2.68
CA LEU A 60 -11.71 2.58 -2.67
C LEU A 60 -10.43 2.89 -3.44
N TYR A 61 -9.40 2.05 -3.32
CA TYR A 61 -8.18 2.14 -4.09
C TYR A 61 -8.49 2.05 -5.59
N TYR A 62 -9.26 1.04 -6.02
CA TYR A 62 -9.65 0.87 -7.42
C TYR A 62 -10.38 2.11 -7.96
N TRP A 63 -11.37 2.64 -7.23
CA TRP A 63 -12.12 3.83 -7.64
C TRP A 63 -11.23 5.07 -7.73
N MET A 64 -10.36 5.28 -6.74
CA MET A 64 -9.43 6.42 -6.72
C MET A 64 -8.41 6.34 -7.86
N HIS A 65 -7.81 5.16 -8.05
CA HIS A 65 -6.84 4.92 -9.11
C HIS A 65 -7.49 5.07 -10.49
N ARG A 66 -8.70 4.52 -10.66
CA ARG A 66 -9.49 4.73 -11.88
C ARG A 66 -9.83 6.20 -12.11
N LEU A 67 -10.12 6.97 -11.06
CA LEU A 67 -10.37 8.41 -11.17
C LEU A 67 -9.15 9.15 -11.72
N LEU A 68 -7.96 8.87 -11.17
CA LEU A 68 -6.68 9.43 -11.63
C LEU A 68 -6.42 9.11 -13.11
N HIS A 69 -6.82 7.93 -13.57
CA HIS A 69 -6.73 7.54 -14.98
C HIS A 69 -7.82 8.15 -15.88
N SER A 70 -9.04 8.31 -15.36
CA SER A 70 -10.21 8.69 -16.16
C SER A 70 -10.28 10.17 -16.51
N ASN A 71 -9.63 11.03 -15.71
CA ASN A 71 -9.62 12.47 -15.92
C ASN A 71 -8.27 12.90 -16.50
N PHE A 72 -8.27 13.49 -17.69
CA PHE A 72 -7.05 13.92 -18.38
C PHE A 72 -6.17 14.86 -17.54
N HIS A 73 -6.76 15.79 -16.81
CA HIS A 73 -6.01 16.73 -15.97
C HIS A 73 -5.42 16.05 -14.74
N LEU A 74 -6.17 15.16 -14.08
CA LEU A 74 -5.66 14.39 -12.95
C LEU A 74 -4.53 13.46 -13.40
N PHE A 75 -4.71 12.78 -14.52
CA PHE A 75 -3.69 11.91 -15.07
C PHE A 75 -2.43 12.71 -15.38
N ASN A 76 -2.53 13.75 -16.21
CA ASN A 76 -1.36 14.46 -16.70
C ASN A 76 -0.60 15.19 -15.57
N ALA A 77 -1.31 15.75 -14.59
CA ALA A 77 -0.68 16.50 -13.50
C ALA A 77 -0.14 15.61 -12.37
N TYR A 78 -0.79 14.47 -12.09
CA TYR A 78 -0.53 13.71 -10.86
C TYR A 78 -0.16 12.24 -11.07
N HIS A 79 -0.63 11.58 -12.13
CA HIS A 79 -0.42 10.14 -12.35
C HIS A 79 0.54 9.80 -13.49
N SER A 80 0.76 10.74 -14.42
CA SER A 80 1.62 10.55 -15.59
C SER A 80 3.07 10.29 -15.21
N ALA A 81 3.56 10.94 -14.14
CA ALA A 81 4.91 10.74 -13.62
C ALA A 81 5.12 9.28 -13.22
N HIS A 82 4.20 8.69 -12.44
CA HIS A 82 4.24 7.27 -12.10
C HIS A 82 4.29 6.37 -13.35
N HIS A 83 3.47 6.64 -14.37
CA HIS A 83 3.44 5.90 -15.64
C HIS A 83 4.60 6.18 -16.60
N SER A 84 5.42 7.19 -16.34
CA SER A 84 6.57 7.53 -17.19
C SER A 84 7.74 6.56 -17.04
N SER A 85 7.62 5.58 -16.13
CA SER A 85 8.61 4.54 -15.87
C SER A 85 8.23 3.27 -16.64
N PRO A 86 8.81 3.04 -17.84
CA PRO A 86 8.35 1.98 -18.75
C PRO A 86 8.71 0.57 -18.29
N VAL A 87 9.67 0.42 -17.39
CA VAL A 87 10.08 -0.87 -16.82
C VAL A 87 9.78 -0.85 -15.32
N PRO A 88 8.58 -1.29 -14.88
CA PRO A 88 8.23 -1.28 -13.46
C PRO A 88 9.26 -2.01 -12.59
N GLN A 89 9.56 -1.41 -11.44
CA GLN A 89 10.37 -2.00 -10.39
C GLN A 89 9.79 -1.64 -9.02
N PRO A 90 10.27 -2.24 -7.90
CA PRO A 90 9.81 -1.86 -6.56
C PRO A 90 9.81 -0.34 -6.30
N PHE A 91 10.79 0.39 -6.85
CA PHE A 91 10.85 1.86 -6.72
C PHE A 91 9.74 2.58 -7.48
N THR A 92 9.32 2.06 -8.65
CA THR A 92 8.17 2.59 -9.40
C THR A 92 6.90 2.55 -8.56
N ALA A 93 6.73 1.52 -7.71
CA ALA A 93 5.62 1.51 -6.77
C ALA A 93 5.68 2.76 -5.88
N GLY A 94 6.80 3.02 -5.19
CA GLY A 94 6.94 4.18 -4.31
C GLY A 94 6.89 5.55 -5.02
N ASN A 95 7.21 5.59 -6.31
CA ASN A 95 7.30 6.82 -7.08
C ASN A 95 5.91 7.36 -7.49
N ALA A 96 5.37 8.22 -6.63
CA ALA A 96 4.07 8.85 -6.77
C ALA A 96 4.17 10.34 -6.41
N THR A 97 3.30 11.17 -7.01
CA THR A 97 3.24 12.59 -6.67
C THR A 97 2.70 12.79 -5.26
N PHE A 98 2.91 13.98 -4.69
CA PHE A 98 2.41 14.28 -3.34
C PHE A 98 0.88 14.16 -3.23
N LEU A 99 0.13 14.57 -4.26
CA LEU A 99 -1.32 14.42 -4.25
C LEU A 99 -1.73 12.95 -4.24
N GLU A 100 -1.09 12.10 -5.02
CA GLU A 100 -1.36 10.66 -5.01
C GLU A 100 -1.10 10.07 -3.63
N ASN A 101 0.00 10.45 -2.98
CA ASN A 101 0.28 10.02 -1.62
C ASN A 101 -0.80 10.47 -0.63
N ILE A 102 -1.28 11.72 -0.70
CA ILE A 102 -2.40 12.21 0.12
C ILE A 102 -3.68 11.41 -0.12
N LEU A 103 -3.95 10.99 -1.36
CA LEU A 103 -5.16 10.26 -1.71
C LEU A 103 -5.09 8.77 -1.33
N LEU A 104 -3.94 8.13 -1.53
CA LEU A 104 -3.78 6.68 -1.39
C LEU A 104 -3.38 6.26 0.02
N LEU A 105 -2.62 7.08 0.76
CA LEU A 105 -2.20 6.75 2.12
C LEU A 105 -3.38 6.56 3.09
N PRO A 106 -4.41 7.43 3.13
CA PRO A 106 -5.56 7.23 4.00
C PRO A 106 -6.29 5.91 3.69
N ILE A 107 -6.38 5.53 2.41
CA ILE A 107 -7.00 4.26 1.98
C ILE A 107 -6.23 3.07 2.55
N MET A 108 -4.91 3.13 2.49
CA MET A 108 -4.03 2.14 3.13
C MET A 108 -4.24 2.11 4.65
N GLY A 109 -4.45 3.25 5.30
CA GLY A 109 -4.66 3.36 6.74
C GLY A 109 -6.03 2.89 7.27
N ILE A 110 -7.05 2.72 6.42
CA ILE A 110 -8.41 2.30 6.82
C ILE A 110 -8.39 1.02 7.67
N PRO A 111 -7.69 -0.07 7.31
CA PRO A 111 -7.75 -1.32 8.06
C PRO A 111 -7.10 -1.20 9.44
N LEU A 112 -6.03 -0.41 9.55
CA LEU A 112 -5.39 -0.11 10.83
C LEU A 112 -6.31 0.70 11.75
N LEU A 113 -6.90 1.77 11.21
CA LEU A 113 -7.82 2.62 11.96
C LEU A 113 -9.08 1.87 12.38
N GLY A 114 -9.70 1.12 11.46
CA GLY A 114 -10.90 0.36 11.76
C GLY A 114 -10.65 -0.73 12.81
N ALA A 115 -9.54 -1.47 12.71
CA ALA A 115 -9.18 -2.46 13.73
C ALA A 115 -8.94 -1.82 15.11
N ALA A 116 -8.29 -0.65 15.15
CA ALA A 116 -8.10 0.11 16.39
C ALA A 116 -9.44 0.59 16.98
N LEU A 117 -10.36 1.10 16.14
CA LEU A 117 -11.67 1.58 16.57
C LEU A 117 -12.59 0.48 17.11
N VAL A 118 -12.46 -0.75 16.60
CA VAL A 118 -13.19 -1.93 17.10
C VAL A 118 -12.48 -2.59 18.30
N GLY A 119 -11.41 -1.97 18.81
CA GLY A 119 -10.70 -2.42 20.02
C GLY A 119 -9.77 -3.62 19.79
N CYS A 120 -9.37 -3.89 18.55
CA CYS A 120 -8.49 -5.00 18.16
C CYS A 120 -7.13 -4.50 17.65
N GLY A 121 -6.78 -3.24 17.89
CA GLY A 121 -5.48 -2.69 17.50
C GLY A 121 -4.33 -3.28 18.32
N SER A 122 -3.17 -3.48 17.69
CA SER A 122 -1.95 -3.97 18.34
C SER A 122 -0.70 -3.47 17.60
N ILE A 123 0.45 -3.48 18.28
CA ILE A 123 1.73 -3.08 17.66
C ILE A 123 2.07 -4.00 16.48
N SER A 124 1.90 -5.32 16.65
CA SER A 124 2.18 -6.27 15.57
C SER A 124 1.28 -6.04 14.37
N LEU A 125 0.00 -5.67 14.57
CA LEU A 125 -0.92 -5.39 13.48
C LEU A 125 -0.38 -4.26 12.59
N VAL A 126 0.07 -3.15 13.20
CA VAL A 126 0.62 -2.01 12.47
C VAL A 126 1.80 -2.46 11.59
N TYR A 127 2.79 -3.12 12.17
CA TYR A 127 3.97 -3.55 11.42
C TYR A 127 3.65 -4.62 10.37
N VAL A 128 2.91 -5.66 10.73
CA VAL A 128 2.58 -6.76 9.80
C VAL A 128 1.79 -6.22 8.62
N TYR A 129 0.76 -5.40 8.86
CA TYR A 129 -0.07 -4.88 7.78
C TYR A 129 0.71 -3.91 6.88
N VAL A 130 1.46 -2.95 7.44
CA VAL A 130 2.27 -2.01 6.64
C VAL A 130 3.30 -2.75 5.79
N LEU A 131 4.08 -3.65 6.40
CA LEU A 131 5.13 -4.38 5.70
C LEU A 131 4.58 -5.32 4.62
N VAL A 132 3.49 -6.03 4.90
CA VAL A 132 2.85 -6.90 3.91
C VAL A 132 2.24 -6.08 2.77
N PHE A 133 1.58 -4.96 3.07
CA PHE A 133 1.02 -4.06 2.06
C PHE A 133 2.11 -3.55 1.11
N ASP A 134 3.19 -2.98 1.66
CA ASP A 134 4.29 -2.44 0.86
C ASP A 134 5.02 -3.55 0.10
N PHE A 135 5.23 -4.71 0.72
CA PHE A 135 5.80 -5.87 0.05
C PHE A 135 4.97 -6.29 -1.16
N LEU A 136 3.67 -6.52 -1.00
CA LEU A 136 2.78 -6.93 -2.08
C LEU A 136 2.70 -5.87 -3.19
N ARG A 137 2.70 -4.59 -2.81
CA ARG A 137 2.71 -3.48 -3.76
C ARG A 137 4.00 -3.45 -4.58
N CYS A 138 5.15 -3.64 -3.93
CA CYS A 138 6.45 -3.74 -4.59
C CYS A 138 6.55 -4.98 -5.48
N THR A 139 6.05 -6.14 -5.04
CA THR A 139 6.06 -7.37 -5.87
C THR A 139 5.21 -7.18 -7.12
N GLY A 140 4.04 -6.57 -7.02
CA GLY A 140 3.19 -6.32 -8.19
C GLY A 140 3.74 -5.32 -9.21
N HIS A 141 4.70 -4.47 -8.81
CA HIS A 141 5.46 -3.61 -9.74
C HIS A 141 6.81 -4.23 -10.13
N SER A 142 7.14 -5.43 -9.65
CA SER A 142 8.41 -6.07 -9.98
C SER A 142 8.28 -6.87 -11.27
N ASN A 143 9.29 -6.80 -12.12
CA ASN A 143 9.41 -7.68 -13.29
C ASN A 143 10.05 -9.06 -12.94
N VAL A 144 9.84 -9.53 -11.71
CA VAL A 144 10.41 -10.78 -11.18
C VAL A 144 9.31 -11.60 -10.54
N GLU A 145 9.29 -12.90 -10.84
CA GLU A 145 8.43 -13.86 -10.16
C GLU A 145 8.96 -14.10 -8.73
N VAL A 146 8.22 -13.60 -7.74
CA VAL A 146 8.54 -13.83 -6.32
C VAL A 146 7.80 -15.06 -5.78
N PHE A 147 6.59 -15.32 -6.29
CA PHE A 147 5.75 -16.43 -5.91
C PHE A 147 5.62 -17.41 -7.08
N PRO A 148 6.03 -18.69 -6.93
CA PRO A 148 5.89 -19.67 -7.99
C PRO A 148 4.42 -19.95 -8.33
N HIS A 149 4.08 -20.00 -9.63
CA HIS A 149 2.70 -20.21 -10.10
C HIS A 149 2.01 -21.44 -9.50
N GLN A 150 2.75 -22.49 -9.16
CA GLN A 150 2.25 -23.73 -8.57
C GLN A 150 1.51 -23.51 -7.24
N ILE A 151 1.86 -22.46 -6.48
CA ILE A 151 1.14 -22.09 -5.26
C ILE A 151 -0.31 -21.72 -5.59
N PHE A 152 -0.53 -20.99 -6.69
CA PHE A 152 -1.86 -20.55 -7.12
C PHE A 152 -2.66 -21.63 -7.85
N GLU A 153 -2.00 -22.67 -8.36
CA GLU A 153 -2.67 -23.87 -8.85
C GLU A 153 -3.14 -24.76 -7.70
N ALA A 154 -2.29 -24.92 -6.67
CA ALA A 154 -2.62 -25.70 -5.48
C ALA A 154 -3.67 -25.01 -4.59
N LEU A 155 -3.60 -23.68 -4.46
CA LEU A 155 -4.48 -22.87 -3.61
C LEU A 155 -5.02 -21.66 -4.39
N PRO A 156 -6.04 -21.85 -5.27
CA PRO A 156 -6.53 -20.79 -6.16
C PRO A 156 -7.03 -19.53 -5.46
N PHE A 157 -7.54 -19.66 -4.23
CA PHE A 157 -8.03 -18.52 -3.47
C PHE A 157 -6.93 -17.51 -3.09
N LEU A 158 -5.65 -17.91 -3.09
CA LEU A 158 -4.53 -17.01 -2.80
C LEU A 158 -4.38 -15.89 -3.84
N ARG A 159 -4.95 -16.05 -5.05
CA ARG A 159 -4.99 -14.99 -6.07
C ARG A 159 -5.77 -13.76 -5.64
N TYR A 160 -6.66 -13.90 -4.66
CA TYR A 160 -7.42 -12.79 -4.07
C TYR A 160 -6.73 -12.17 -2.86
N LEU A 161 -5.59 -12.72 -2.42
CA LEU A 161 -4.87 -12.29 -1.22
C LEU A 161 -3.44 -11.81 -1.52
N ILE A 162 -2.81 -12.37 -2.56
CA ILE A 162 -1.43 -12.07 -2.94
C ILE A 162 -1.47 -11.36 -4.29
N TYR A 163 -1.00 -10.11 -4.29
CA TYR A 163 -0.82 -9.35 -5.52
C TYR A 163 0.50 -9.73 -6.21
N THR A 164 0.39 -10.29 -7.41
CA THR A 164 1.52 -10.67 -8.27
C THR A 164 1.51 -9.89 -9.59
N PRO A 165 2.69 -9.68 -10.20
CA PRO A 165 2.81 -9.05 -11.52
C PRO A 165 2.41 -9.98 -12.68
N THR A 166 2.25 -11.29 -12.40
CA THR A 166 1.95 -12.38 -13.34
C THR A 166 0.73 -13.16 -12.90
#